data_AF-A0A5B0KPM6-F1
#
_entry.id   AF-A0A5B0KPM6-F1
#
_cell.length_a   1.000
_cell.length_b   1.000
_cell.length_c   1.000
_cell.angle_alpha   90.00
_cell.angle_beta   90.00
_cell.angle_gamma   90.00
#
_symmetry.space_group_name_H-M   'P 1'
#
loop_
_entity.id
_entity.type
_entity.pdbx_description
1 polymer ?
#
loop_
_entity_poly.entity_id
_entity_poly.type
_entity_poly.pdbx_seq_one_letter_code
_entity_poly.pdbx_strand_id
1 'polypeptide(L)' 'MADVVNLNRFRKMRQKEEREKNAEENRVRFGRTKAEKLRDRQEAERRQAELDGKKVEDGTGDP' A
#
# COMPACT_ATOMS: atom_id res chain seq x y z
N MET A 1 -41.05 28.37 -1.31
CA MET A 1 -40.29 27.36 -0.54
C MET A 1 -38.94 27.21 -1.21
N ALA A 2 -37.85 27.55 -0.53
CA ALA A 2 -36.51 27.40 -1.07
C ALA A 2 -35.94 26.06 -0.57
N ASP A 3 -35.57 25.17 -1.49
CA ASP A 3 -34.91 23.92 -1.15
C ASP A 3 -33.50 24.21 -0.61
N VAL A 4 -33.30 24.00 0.69
CA VAL A 4 -32.00 24.15 1.33
C VAL A 4 -31.13 22.96 0.94
N VAL A 5 -30.39 23.11 -0.16
CA VAL A 5 -29.42 22.09 -0.60
C VAL A 5 -28.19 22.09 0.31
N ASN A 6 -27.93 20.95 0.95
CA ASN A 6 -26.76 20.80 1.81
C ASN A 6 -25.48 20.66 0.96
N LEU A 7 -24.79 21.79 0.76
CA LEU A 7 -23.55 21.87 0.00
C LEU A 7 -22.42 21.02 0.59
N ASN A 8 -22.42 20.75 1.91
CA ASN A 8 -21.41 19.90 2.54
C ASN A 8 -21.55 18.44 2.10
N ARG A 9 -22.78 17.93 1.98
CA ARG A 9 -23.03 16.58 1.46
C ARG A 9 -22.56 16.46 0.02
N PHE A 10 -22.87 17.46 -0.81
CA PHE A 10 -22.43 17.50 -2.20
C PHE A 10 -20.89 17.47 -2.31
N ARG A 11 -20.19 18.33 -1.56
CA ARG A 11 -18.72 18.35 -1.52
C ARG A 11 -18.13 17.00 -1.08
N LYS A 12 -18.72 16.35 -0.06
CA LYS A 12 -18.29 15.03 0.39
C LYS A 12 -18.49 13.95 -0.66
N MET A 13 -19.60 13.96 -1.40
CA MET A 13 -19.84 13.01 -2.49
C MET A 13 -18.80 13.20 -3.60
N ARG A 14 -18.55 14.44 -4.02
CA ARG A 14 -17.52 14.76 -5.03
C ARG A 14 -16.13 14.28 -4.62
N GLN A 15 -15.72 14.51 -3.36
CA GLN A 15 -14.45 14.00 -2.84
C GLN A 15 -14.38 12.47 -2.82
N LYS A 16 -15.50 11.79 -2.56
CA LYS A 16 -15.56 10.33 -2.59
C LYS A 16 -15.38 9.80 -4.01
N GLU A 17 -16.09 10.38 -4.98
CA GLU A 17 -15.95 10.05 -6.41
C GLU A 17 -14.50 10.24 -6.90
N GLU A 18 -13.87 11.36 -6.52
CA GLU A 18 -12.49 11.67 -6.91
C GLU A 18 -11.49 10.68 -6.30
N ARG A 19 -11.71 10.25 -5.05
CA ARG A 19 -10.91 9.21 -4.40
C ARG A 19 -11.08 7.85 -5.08
N GLU A 20 -12.30 7.51 -5.50
CA GLU A 20 -12.57 6.26 -6.23
C GLU A 20 -11.88 6.24 -7.59
N LYS A 21 -11.97 7.34 -8.36
CA LYS A 21 -11.25 7.50 -9.64
C LYS A 21 -9.74 7.38 -9.47
N ASN A 22 -9.18 8.07 -8.48
CA ASN A 22 -7.76 7.97 -8.17
C ASN A 22 -7.37 6.54 -7.76
N ALA A 23 -8.25 5.81 -7.06
CA ALA A 23 -8.00 4.42 -6.71
C ALA A 23 -8.03 3.51 -7.96
N GLU A 24 -8.94 3.72 -8.89
CA GLU A 24 -8.99 3.02 -10.18
C GLU A 24 -7.76 3.32 -11.03
N GLU A 25 -7.38 4.60 -11.18
CA GLU A 25 -6.15 4.98 -11.86
C GLU A 25 -4.92 4.33 -11.23
N ASN A 26 -4.86 4.27 -9.90
CA ASN A 26 -3.75 3.62 -9.20
C ASN A 26 -3.76 2.09 -9.40
N ARG A 27 -4.93 1.44 -9.48
CA ARG A 27 -5.03 0.01 -9.81
C ARG A 27 -4.51 -0.27 -11.22
N VAL A 28 -4.88 0.57 -12.19
CA VAL A 28 -4.45 0.43 -13.59
C VAL A 28 -2.97 0.77 -13.76
N ARG A 29 -2.51 1.90 -13.21
CA ARG A 29 -1.13 2.39 -13.39
C ARG A 29 -0.10 1.53 -12.69
N PHE A 30 -0.39 1.09 -11.47
CA PHE A 30 0.61 0.39 -10.67
C PHE A 30 0.42 -1.13 -10.71
N GLY A 31 -0.72 -1.65 -11.18
CA GLY A 31 -1.03 -3.09 -11.27
C GLY A 31 -1.06 -3.83 -9.93
N ARG A 32 -0.54 -3.21 -8.86
CA ARG A 32 -0.46 -3.68 -7.49
C ARG A 32 -1.01 -2.62 -6.56
N THR A 33 -1.98 -3.00 -5.77
CA THR A 33 -2.55 -2.22 -4.68
C THR A 33 -1.51 -1.99 -3.57
N LYS A 34 -1.76 -1.00 -2.71
CA LYS A 34 -0.92 -0.79 -1.51
C LYS A 34 -0.86 -2.03 -0.62
N ALA A 35 -1.95 -2.79 -0.55
CA ALA A 35 -2.02 -4.02 0.24
C ALA A 35 -1.10 -5.12 -0.33
N GLU A 36 -1.06 -5.28 -1.65
CA GLU A 36 -0.16 -6.23 -2.31
C GLU A 36 1.30 -5.81 -2.14
N LYS A 37 1.63 -4.52 -2.32
CA LYS A 37 2.99 -4.01 -2.04
C LYS A 37 3.42 -4.25 -0.59
N LEU A 38 2.50 -4.12 0.36
CA LEU A 38 2.79 -4.37 1.77
C LEU A 38 3.02 -5.85 2.06
N ARG A 39 2.21 -6.74 1.47
CA ARG A 39 2.41 -8.19 1.55
C ARG A 39 3.75 -8.61 0.95
N ASP A 40 4.06 -8.14 -0.26
CA ASP A 40 5.33 -8.41 -0.94
C ASP A 40 6.52 -7.95 -0.08
N ARG A 41 6.43 -6.75 0.53
CA ARG A 41 7.47 -6.24 1.42
C ARG A 41 7.63 -7.12 2.67
N GLN A 42 6.53 -7.50 3.32
CA GLN A 42 6.58 -8.36 4.50
C GLN A 42 7.12 -9.75 4.18
N GLU A 43 6.78 -10.31 3.02
CA GLU A 43 7.36 -11.58 2.58
C GLU A 43 8.85 -11.45 2.29
N ALA A 44 9.28 -10.36 1.65
CA ALA A 44 10.70 -10.09 1.42
C ALA A 44 11.48 -9.93 2.72
N GLU A 45 10.94 -9.18 3.69
CA GLU A 45 11.53 -9.01 5.03
C GLU A 45 11.62 -10.35 5.78
N ARG A 46 10.57 -11.19 5.73
CA ARG A 46 10.61 -12.53 6.32
C ARG A 46 11.66 -13.42 5.68
N ARG A 47 11.71 -13.46 4.34
CA ARG A 47 12.74 -14.23 3.62
C ARG A 47 14.14 -13.73 3.96
N GLN A 48 14.33 -12.42 4.06
CA GLN A 48 15.61 -11.83 4.45
C GLN A 48 15.99 -12.23 5.88
N ALA A 49 15.07 -12.11 6.84
CA ALA A 49 15.30 -12.54 8.22
C ALA A 49 15.58 -14.05 8.35
N GLU A 50 14.90 -14.88 7.55
CA GLU A 50 15.19 -16.31 7.50
C GLU A 50 16.57 -16.61 6.91
N LEU A 51 17.00 -15.88 5.89
CA LEU A 51 18.33 -16.02 5.29
C LEU A 51 19.42 -15.51 6.24
N ASP A 52 19.18 -14.41 6.94
CA ASP A 52 20.10 -13.86 7.93
C ASP A 52 20.22 -14.78 9.16
N GLY A 53 19.12 -15.40 9.60
CA GLY A 53 19.16 -16.41 10.68
C GLY A 53 19.80 -17.75 10.25
N LYS A 54 19.84 -18.04 8.95
CA LYS A 54 20.49 -19.22 8.36
C LYS A 54 21.88 -18.93 7.82
N LYS A 55 22.35 -17.68 7.90
CA LYS A 55 23.74 -17.33 7.62
C LYS A 55 24.59 -17.97 8.70
N VAL A 56 25.17 -19.10 8.35
CA VAL A 56 26.37 -19.59 9.01
C VAL A 56 27.48 -18.63 8.56
N GLU A 57 28.08 -17.92 9.50
CA GLU A 57 29.34 -17.23 9.29
C GLU A 57 30.40 -18.27 8.92
N ASP A 58 30.43 -18.72 7.66
CA ASP A 58 31.50 -19.56 7.15
C ASP A 58 32.74 -18.69 6.94
N GLY A 59 33.47 -18.49 8.05
CA GLY A 59 34.93 -18.45 8.07
C GLY A 59 35.62 -17.18 7.57
N THR A 60 35.52 -16.06 8.29
CA THR A 60 36.63 -15.09 8.29
C THR A 60 36.81 -14.47 9.67
N GLY A 61 37.69 -15.09 10.46
CA GLY A 61 38.22 -14.48 11.68
C GLY A 61 38.90 -15.47 12.65
N ASP A 62 39.78 -16.34 12.15
CA ASP A 62 40.85 -16.97 12.98
C ASP A 62 42.07 -16.00 12.97
N PRO A 63 42.94 -15.93 13.99
CA PRO A 63 43.38 -16.99 14.92
C PRO A 63 43.00 -16.83 16.39
#